data_AF-A0A955K9X4-F1
#
_entry.id   AF-A0A955K9X4-F1
#
_cell.length_a   1.000
_cell.length_b   1.000
_cell.length_c   1.000
_cell.angle_alpha   90.00
_cell.angle_beta   90.00
_cell.angle_gamma   90.00
#
_symmetry.space_group_name_H-M   'P 1'
#
loop_
_entity.id
_entity.type
_entity.pdbx_description
1 polymer ?
#
loop_
_entity_poly.entity_id
_entity_poly.type
_entity_poly.pdbx_seq_one_letter_code
_entity_poly.pdbx_strand_id
1 'polypeptide(L)'
;MKIIYRTIGDIILLLHIFIFAVVVFGGFFPQYQNLYLAMIVLTILSDLVFGYCVVSKWEYYFRKKVDPRLNYDFTWTVHYLHKITNKNISPVFYKYVSAIFLILSLGIQLYFRFLL
;
A
#
# COMPACT_ATOMS: atom_id res chain seq x y z
N MET A 1 -21.11 16.72 7.65
CA MET A 1 -20.57 15.35 7.76
C MET A 1 -19.80 14.88 6.51
N LYS A 2 -20.32 15.02 5.29
CA LYS A 2 -19.60 14.60 4.06
C LYS A 2 -18.19 15.20 3.91
N ILE A 3 -18.00 16.47 4.31
CA ILE A 3 -16.70 17.14 4.27
C ILE A 3 -15.70 16.44 5.20
N ILE A 4 -16.10 16.10 6.44
CA ILE A 4 -15.25 15.41 7.41
C ILE A 4 -14.81 14.04 6.85
N TYR A 5 -15.74 13.25 6.32
CA TYR A 5 -15.40 11.95 5.72
C TYR A 5 -14.48 12.08 4.50
N ARG A 6 -14.68 13.12 3.69
CA ARG A 6 -13.79 13.43 2.56
C ARG A 6 -12.39 13.78 3.05
N THR A 7 -12.27 14.69 4.01
CA THR A 7 -10.98 15.09 4.60
C THR A 7 -10.25 13.90 5.21
N ILE A 8 -10.94 13.05 5.98
CA ILE A 8 -10.33 11.83 6.54
C ILE A 8 -9.88 10.88 5.43
N GLY A 9 -10.71 10.66 4.40
CA GLY A 9 -10.34 9.84 3.24
C GLY A 9 -9.12 10.38 2.49
N ASP A 10 -8.96 11.69 2.39
CA ASP A 10 -7.81 12.33 1.74
C ASP A 10 -6.54 12.24 2.63
N ILE A 11 -6.67 12.37 3.95
CA ILE A 11 -5.56 12.12 4.89
C ILE A 11 -5.08 10.66 4.80
N ILE A 12 -6.01 9.70 4.76
CA ILE A 12 -5.67 8.28 4.65
C ILE A 12 -5.04 7.98 3.28
N LEU A 13 -5.50 8.61 2.21
CA LEU A 13 -4.87 8.50 0.90
C LEU A 13 -3.42 9.01 0.93
N LEU A 14 -3.17 10.18 1.53
CA LEU A 14 -1.81 10.72 1.68
C LEU A 14 -0.93 9.78 2.50
N LEU A 15 -1.47 9.20 3.59
CA LEU A 15 -0.78 8.18 4.36
C LEU A 15 -0.44 6.97 3.47
N HIS A 16 -1.38 6.47 2.67
CA HIS A 16 -1.14 5.33 1.78
C HIS A 16 -0.04 5.63 0.75
N ILE A 17 -0.07 6.82 0.14
CA ILE A 17 0.98 7.26 -0.79
C ILE A 17 2.34 7.32 -0.08
N PHE A 18 2.39 7.82 1.15
CA PHE A 18 3.61 7.84 1.95
C PHE A 18 4.12 6.42 2.24
N ILE A 19 3.25 5.50 2.66
CA ILE A 19 3.59 4.08 2.87
C ILE A 19 4.17 3.48 1.60
N PHE A 20 3.50 3.69 0.46
CA PHE A 20 3.95 3.21 -0.84
C PHE A 20 5.33 3.78 -1.20
N ALA A 21 5.54 5.08 -1.02
CA ALA A 21 6.83 5.72 -1.28
C ALA A 21 7.95 5.16 -0.39
N VAL A 22 7.69 4.92 0.90
CA VAL A 22 8.67 4.27 1.79
C VAL A 22 8.95 2.85 1.31
N VAL A 23 7.93 2.06 0.97
CA VAL A 23 8.12 0.67 0.53
C VAL A 23 8.89 0.58 -0.80
N VAL A 24 8.72 1.54 -1.72
CA VAL A 24 9.41 1.53 -3.01
C VAL A 24 10.82 2.15 -2.94
N PHE A 25 10.99 3.24 -2.19
CA PHE A 25 12.23 4.03 -2.21
C PHE A 25 13.02 4.03 -0.90
N GLY A 26 12.40 3.64 0.22
CA GLY A 26 13.03 3.73 1.55
C GLY A 26 14.28 2.87 1.68
N GLY A 27 14.41 1.82 0.87
CA GLY A 27 15.59 0.96 0.86
C GLY A 27 16.87 1.64 0.37
N PHE A 28 16.78 2.76 -0.37
CA PHE A 28 17.93 3.51 -0.86
C PHE A 28 18.56 4.43 0.18
N PHE A 29 17.89 4.67 1.32
CA PHE A 29 18.32 5.65 2.33
C PHE A 29 18.71 4.95 3.64
N PRO A 30 20.02 4.83 3.96
CA PRO A 30 20.49 4.13 5.15
C PRO A 30 19.87 4.65 6.45
N GLN A 31 19.70 5.97 6.57
CA GLN A 31 19.12 6.65 7.73
C GLN A 31 17.68 6.23 8.07
N TYR A 32 16.94 5.64 7.12
CA TYR A 32 15.55 5.22 7.29
C TYR A 32 15.37 3.70 7.28
N GLN A 33 16.45 2.91 7.37
CA GLN A 33 16.37 1.44 7.25
C GLN A 33 15.42 0.77 8.25
N ASN A 34 15.41 1.21 9.51
CA ASN A 34 14.50 0.62 10.51
C ASN A 34 13.03 0.91 10.18
N LEU A 35 12.73 2.14 9.73
CA LEU A 35 11.39 2.50 9.27
C LEU A 35 11.02 1.67 8.04
N TYR A 36 11.90 1.58 7.04
CA TYR A 36 11.70 0.80 5.83
C TYR A 36 11.38 -0.68 6.15
N LEU A 37 12.20 -1.31 6.99
CA LEU A 37 12.01 -2.71 7.39
C LEU A 37 10.69 -2.91 8.14
N ALA A 38 10.35 -2.03 9.09
CA ALA A 38 9.08 -2.08 9.79
C ALA A 38 7.90 -1.97 8.81
N MET A 39 7.98 -1.06 7.84
CA MET A 39 6.93 -0.85 6.85
C MET A 39 6.78 -2.04 5.90
N ILE A 40 7.87 -2.65 5.45
CA ILE A 40 7.82 -3.87 4.64
C ILE A 40 7.18 -5.02 5.44
N VAL A 41 7.64 -5.26 6.66
CA VAL A 41 7.11 -6.35 7.50
C VAL A 41 5.62 -6.15 7.77
N LEU A 42 5.21 -4.94 8.15
CA LEU A 42 3.79 -4.62 8.35
C LEU A 42 2.97 -4.78 7.06
N THR A 43 3.52 -4.40 5.91
CA THR A 43 2.84 -4.58 4.61
C THR A 43 2.65 -6.06 4.30
N ILE A 44 3.70 -6.87 4.45
CA ILE A 44 3.64 -8.33 4.24
C ILE A 44 2.65 -8.98 5.20
N LEU A 45 2.70 -8.65 6.50
CA LEU A 45 1.77 -9.18 7.49
C LEU A 45 0.33 -8.77 7.18
N SER A 46 0.09 -7.54 6.74
CA SER A 46 -1.24 -7.10 6.36
C SER A 46 -1.78 -7.86 5.15
N ASP A 47 -0.93 -8.09 4.13
CA ASP A 47 -1.31 -8.86 2.95
C ASP A 47 -1.53 -10.34 3.29
N LEU A 48 -0.72 -10.93 4.18
CA LEU A 48 -0.86 -12.32 4.59
C LEU A 48 -2.13 -12.57 5.41
N VAL A 49 -2.43 -11.67 6.37
CA VAL A 49 -3.57 -11.83 7.29
C VAL A 49 -4.88 -11.41 6.64
N PHE A 50 -4.88 -10.32 5.87
CA PHE A 50 -6.11 -9.73 5.34
C PHE A 50 -6.26 -9.87 3.82
N GLY A 51 -5.18 -10.12 3.08
CA GLY A 51 -5.18 -10.10 1.61
C GLY A 51 -5.19 -8.69 1.01
N TYR A 52 -4.97 -7.65 1.82
CA TYR A 52 -4.91 -6.24 1.42
C TYR A 52 -4.17 -5.39 2.45
N CYS A 53 -3.69 -4.21 2.03
CA CYS A 53 -3.19 -3.21 2.96
C CYS A 53 -4.33 -2.67 3.83
N VAL A 54 -4.21 -2.73 5.17
CA VAL A 54 -5.26 -2.28 6.11
C VAL A 54 -5.71 -0.84 5.81
N VAL A 55 -4.78 0.03 5.41
CA VAL A 55 -5.05 1.43 5.08
C VAL A 55 -6.02 1.56 3.90
N SER A 56 -5.98 0.63 2.92
CA SER A 56 -6.95 0.59 1.81
C SER A 56 -8.39 0.47 2.29
N LYS A 57 -8.63 -0.37 3.32
CA LYS A 57 -9.97 -0.63 3.83
C LYS A 57 -10.54 0.57 4.56
N TRP A 58 -9.70 1.26 5.31
CA TRP A 58 -10.07 2.49 6.01
C TRP A 58 -10.39 3.58 4.99
N GLU A 59 -9.54 3.75 3.97
CA GLU A 59 -9.80 4.70 2.89
C GLU A 59 -11.13 4.40 2.19
N TYR A 60 -11.35 3.15 1.81
CA TYR A 60 -12.60 2.72 1.17
C TYR A 60 -13.80 3.03 2.05
N TYR A 61 -13.73 2.74 3.35
CA TYR A 61 -14.80 3.01 4.30
C TYR A 61 -15.21 4.49 4.28
N PHE A 62 -14.24 5.40 4.41
CA PHE A 62 -14.53 6.84 4.43
C PHE A 62 -14.98 7.36 3.06
N ARG A 63 -14.35 6.90 1.97
CA ARG A 63 -14.75 7.31 0.62
C ARG A 63 -16.14 6.80 0.25
N LYS A 64 -16.55 5.61 0.71
CA LYS A 64 -17.91 5.09 0.51
C LYS A 64 -18.98 5.88 1.25
N LYS A 65 -18.64 6.53 2.37
CA LYS A 65 -19.54 7.47 3.06
C LYS A 65 -19.75 8.78 2.29
N VAL A 66 -18.80 9.14 1.42
CA VAL A 66 -18.89 10.30 0.54
C VAL A 66 -19.61 9.94 -0.75
N ASP A 67 -19.22 8.82 -1.38
CA ASP A 67 -19.81 8.27 -2.59
C ASP A 67 -20.19 6.78 -2.40
N PRO A 68 -21.49 6.49 -2.17
CA PRO A 68 -21.97 5.12 -2.00
C PRO A 68 -21.79 4.22 -3.23
N ARG A 69 -21.58 4.79 -4.42
CA ARG A 69 -21.38 4.04 -5.67
C ARG A 69 -19.97 3.44 -5.78
N LEU A 70 -19.06 3.86 -4.90
CA LEU A 70 -17.68 3.37 -4.89
C LEU A 70 -17.63 1.87 -4.55
N ASN A 71 -17.16 1.07 -5.50
CA ASN A 71 -16.99 -0.37 -5.33
C ASN A 71 -15.65 -0.80 -5.91
N TYR A 72 -14.65 -1.04 -5.06
CA TYR A 72 -13.36 -1.60 -5.46
C TYR A 72 -12.87 -2.58 -4.38
N ASP A 73 -12.15 -3.62 -4.80
CA ASP A 73 -11.75 -4.77 -3.97
C ASP A 73 -10.55 -4.50 -3.06
N PHE A 74 -10.57 -3.36 -2.36
CA PHE A 74 -9.52 -2.93 -1.42
C PHE A 74 -8.08 -2.90 -1.97
N THR A 75 -7.92 -3.08 -3.28
CA THR A 75 -6.63 -3.07 -3.97
C THR A 75 -6.36 -1.64 -4.44
N TRP A 76 -5.80 -0.84 -3.52
CA TRP A 76 -5.58 0.60 -3.70
C TRP A 76 -4.85 0.93 -5.01
N THR A 77 -3.72 0.28 -5.25
CA THR A 77 -2.88 0.55 -6.43
C THR A 77 -3.62 0.25 -7.73
N VAL A 78 -4.34 -0.89 -7.81
CA VAL A 78 -5.12 -1.24 -9.01
C VAL A 78 -6.25 -0.22 -9.24
N HIS A 79 -6.95 0.18 -8.19
CA HIS A 79 -8.04 1.18 -8.28
C HIS A 79 -7.52 2.52 -8.81
N TYR A 80 -6.46 3.06 -8.20
CA TYR A 80 -5.92 4.37 -8.58
C TYR A 80 -5.18 4.33 -9.92
N LEU A 81 -4.47 3.25 -10.23
CA LEU A 81 -3.82 3.10 -11.52
C LEU A 81 -4.83 3.02 -12.64
N HIS A 82 -5.93 2.27 -12.46
CA HIS A 82 -7.04 2.26 -13.42
C HIS A 82 -7.62 3.67 -13.58
N LYS A 83 -7.85 4.38 -12.48
CA LYS A 83 -8.39 5.75 -12.52
C LYS A 83 -7.50 6.74 -13.28
N ILE A 84 -6.17 6.58 -13.22
CA ILE A 84 -5.20 7.48 -13.86
C ILE A 84 -4.94 7.07 -15.31
N THR A 85 -4.77 5.78 -15.57
CA THR A 85 -4.31 5.27 -16.89
C THR A 85 -5.45 4.76 -17.76
N ASN A 86 -6.66 4.62 -17.20
CA ASN A 86 -7.82 3.96 -17.80
C ASN A 86 -7.52 2.51 -18.28
N LYS A 87 -6.51 1.87 -17.69
CA LYS A 87 -6.12 0.49 -17.98
C LYS A 87 -6.45 -0.42 -16.81
N ASN A 88 -7.06 -1.57 -17.11
CA ASN A 88 -7.34 -2.60 -16.12
C ASN A 88 -6.11 -3.49 -15.93
N ILE A 89 -5.58 -3.55 -14.72
CA ILE A 89 -4.59 -4.55 -14.32
C ILE A 89 -5.32 -5.67 -13.59
N SER A 90 -5.00 -6.91 -13.94
CA SER A 90 -5.52 -8.08 -13.24
C SER A 90 -5.12 -8.02 -11.75
N PRO A 91 -6.07 -8.08 -10.80
CA PRO A 91 -5.77 -8.10 -9.37
C PRO A 91 -4.85 -9.26 -8.98
N VAL A 92 -5.00 -10.40 -9.65
CA VAL A 92 -4.17 -11.60 -9.45
C VAL A 92 -2.72 -11.32 -9.86
N PHE A 93 -2.53 -10.70 -11.03
CA PHE A 93 -1.20 -10.31 -11.49
C PHE A 93 -0.54 -9.33 -10.52
N TYR A 94 -1.27 -8.29 -10.11
CA TYR A 94 -0.78 -7.30 -9.15
C TYR A 94 -0.35 -7.96 -7.84
N LYS A 95 -1.17 -8.87 -7.30
CA LYS A 95 -0.88 -9.59 -6.04
C LYS A 95 0.44 -10.37 -6.11
N TYR A 96 0.68 -11.13 -7.17
CA TYR A 96 1.93 -11.88 -7.31
C TYR A 96 3.14 -10.96 -7.45
N VAL A 97 3.04 -9.92 -8.28
CA VAL A 97 4.13 -8.96 -8.50
C VAL A 97 4.45 -8.21 -7.20
N SER A 98 3.45 -7.76 -6.45
CA SER A 98 3.65 -7.08 -5.17
C SER A 98 4.27 -8.02 -4.12
N ALA A 99 3.83 -9.28 -4.06
CA ALA A 99 4.40 -10.25 -3.14
C ALA A 99 5.87 -10.55 -3.44
N ILE A 100 6.21 -10.79 -4.72
CA ILE A 100 7.60 -11.01 -5.16
C ILE A 100 8.45 -9.79 -4.81
N PHE A 101 7.97 -8.58 -5.13
CA PHE A 101 8.67 -7.34 -4.82
C PHE A 101 8.96 -7.20 -3.32
N LEU A 102 7.95 -7.42 -2.47
CA LEU A 102 8.09 -7.29 -1.01
C LEU A 102 9.05 -8.33 -0.42
N ILE A 103 8.97 -9.59 -0.87
CA ILE A 103 9.84 -10.67 -0.39
C ILE A 103 11.29 -10.42 -0.80
N LEU A 104 11.54 -10.05 -2.06
CA LEU A 104 12.89 -9.72 -2.54
C LEU A 104 13.44 -8.50 -1.80
N SER A 105 12.62 -7.46 -1.61
CA SER A 105 13.02 -6.25 -0.89
C SER A 105 13.39 -6.54 0.57
N LEU A 106 12.64 -7.41 1.26
CA LEU A 106 12.97 -7.86 2.60
C LEU A 106 14.27 -8.67 2.60
N GLY A 107 14.39 -9.65 1.70
CA GLY A 107 15.56 -10.53 1.61
C GLY A 107 16.86 -9.77 1.34
N ILE A 108 16.83 -8.82 0.40
CA ILE A 108 17.97 -7.96 0.07
C ILE A 108 18.40 -7.15 1.30
N GLN A 109 17.46 -6.55 2.04
CA GLN A 109 17.85 -5.77 3.22
C GLN A 109 18.35 -6.62 4.37
N LEU A 110 17.79 -7.80 4.59
CA LEU A 110 18.31 -8.71 5.61
C LEU A 110 19.73 -9.18 5.26
N TYR A 111 20.00 -9.43 3.97
CA TYR A 111 21.35 -9.74 3.48
C TYR A 111 22.33 -8.60 3.80
N PHE A 112 22.00 -7.36 3.42
CA PHE A 112 22.86 -6.20 3.72
C PHE A 112 23.02 -5.88 5.21
N ARG A 113 22.09 -6.30 6.06
CA ARG A 113 22.13 -6.00 7.51
C ARG A 113 22.92 -7.03 8.31
N PHE A 114 22.91 -8.29 7.90
CA PHE A 114 23.45 -9.40 8.69
C PHE A 114 24.66 -10.09 8.06
N LEU A 115 24.86 -9.98 6.75
CA LEU A 115 25.92 -10.70 6.04
C LEU A 115 27.00 -9.77 5.45
N LEU A 116 26.79 -8.45 5.51
CA LEU A 116 27.68 -7.40 5.04
C LEU A 116 27.86 -6.37 6.17
#